data_AF-A0A8G1A0B3-F1
#
_entry.id   AF-A0A8G1A0B3-F1
#
_cell.length_a   1.000
_cell.length_b   1.000
_cell.length_c   1.000
_cell.angle_alpha   90.00
_cell.angle_beta   90.00
_cell.angle_gamma   90.00
#
_symmetry.space_group_name_H-M   'P 1'
#
loop_
_entity.id
_entity.type
_entity.pdbx_description
1 polymer ?
#
loop_
_entity_poly.entity_id
_entity_poly.type
_entity_poly.pdbx_seq_one_letter_code
_entity_poly.pdbx_strand_id
1 'polypeptide(L)'
;MGTAPSPLDNSADKGCVKMGYYNNNQGRNNSTERTGGRSSYGGPGRRDAPRGEKEYIKKIQGVTSLNEITVDEIAREDGIAERAAKDFGSLKPSQLRRLFGVVKKIENTLTDRAWPDVEAEFYMIRPLLAYAKGRDLIPQDFYTLVTVAMQKVPVGDDVQKKANYKTFVYLLESIVAYHKYYHKERA
;
A
#
# COMPACT_ATOMS: atom_id res chain seq x y z
N MET A 1 20.31 45.47 66.39
CA MET A 1 20.41 44.74 65.11
C MET A 1 18.98 44.47 64.66
N GLY A 2 18.45 45.37 63.83
CA GLY A 2 17.03 45.47 63.49
C GLY A 2 16.69 44.73 62.20
N THR A 3 15.46 44.24 62.17
CA THR A 3 14.78 43.45 61.14
C THR A 3 14.16 44.30 60.02
N ALA A 4 14.00 43.65 58.85
CA ALA A 4 13.08 43.93 57.72
C ALA A 4 13.43 45.10 56.76
N PRO A 5 12.79 45.23 55.56
CA PRO A 5 12.05 44.26 54.73
C PRO A 5 12.44 44.30 53.22
N SER A 6 11.88 43.38 52.42
CA SER A 6 11.72 43.50 50.95
C SER A 6 10.44 44.28 50.59
N PRO A 7 10.39 44.94 49.42
CA PRO A 7 9.17 44.89 48.59
C PRO A 7 9.40 44.74 47.07
N LEU A 8 8.30 44.41 46.41
CA LEU A 8 8.07 43.99 45.02
C LEU A 8 8.05 45.13 43.96
N ASP A 9 8.22 44.68 42.71
CA ASP A 9 7.52 45.09 41.46
C ASP A 9 8.11 46.15 40.49
N ASN A 10 7.89 45.84 39.20
CA ASN A 10 7.83 46.63 37.97
C ASN A 10 9.09 46.98 37.15
N SER A 11 9.25 46.24 36.04
CA SER A 11 9.78 46.71 34.74
C SER A 11 9.25 45.76 33.66
N ALA A 12 8.27 46.14 32.84
CA ALA A 12 8.43 46.93 31.62
C ALA A 12 9.26 46.23 30.53
N ASP A 13 8.59 45.58 29.56
CA ASP A 13 9.02 45.68 28.16
C ASP A 13 7.88 45.37 27.16
N LYS A 14 7.47 46.43 26.44
CA LYS A 14 7.21 46.56 24.99
C LYS A 14 6.81 45.26 24.25
N GLY A 15 5.64 45.15 23.64
CA GLY A 15 5.10 46.06 22.64
C GLY A 15 5.13 45.39 21.26
N CYS A 16 4.00 44.80 20.82
CA CYS A 16 3.74 44.58 19.41
C CYS A 16 2.22 44.57 19.16
N VAL A 17 1.69 45.71 18.73
CA VAL A 17 0.35 45.85 18.16
C VAL A 17 0.54 46.29 16.71
N LYS A 18 0.08 45.47 15.75
CA LYS A 18 -0.35 45.90 14.42
C LYS A 18 -1.56 45.03 14.04
N MET A 19 -2.79 45.50 14.19
CA MET A 19 -3.57 46.34 13.26
C MET A 19 -3.79 45.71 11.88
N GLY A 20 -5.07 45.40 11.60
CA GLY A 20 -5.70 45.74 10.32
C GLY A 20 -5.99 44.60 9.35
N TYR A 21 -7.17 43.98 9.47
CA TYR A 21 -7.88 43.44 8.30
C TYR A 21 -8.85 44.52 7.80
N TYR A 22 -8.47 45.26 6.77
CA TYR A 22 -9.40 46.06 5.98
C TYR A 22 -9.72 45.36 4.67
N ASN A 23 -11.03 45.22 4.46
CA ASN A 23 -11.72 44.71 3.29
C ASN A 23 -11.70 45.78 2.19
N ASN A 24 -11.31 45.42 0.96
CA ASN A 24 -11.42 46.30 -0.21
C ASN A 24 -12.01 45.51 -1.38
N ASN A 25 -13.34 45.58 -1.48
CA ASN A 25 -14.06 45.22 -2.69
C ASN A 25 -14.28 46.51 -3.50
N GLN A 26 -13.43 46.75 -4.49
CA GLN A 26 -13.68 47.76 -5.51
C GLN A 26 -13.62 47.10 -6.88
N GLY A 27 -14.77 47.11 -7.56
CA GLY A 27 -14.90 46.62 -8.91
C GLY A 27 -14.08 47.45 -9.91
N ARG A 28 -13.55 46.77 -10.91
CA ARG A 28 -13.16 47.37 -12.19
C ARG A 28 -13.57 46.43 -13.31
N ASN A 29 -14.50 46.92 -14.11
CA ASN A 29 -14.82 46.41 -15.43
C ASN A 29 -13.61 46.63 -16.35
N ASN A 30 -13.25 45.62 -17.14
CA ASN A 30 -12.62 45.83 -18.43
C ASN A 30 -13.03 44.71 -19.39
N SER A 31 -13.90 45.09 -20.31
CA SER A 31 -14.26 44.39 -21.52
C SER A 31 -13.12 44.47 -22.52
N THR A 32 -12.52 43.32 -22.83
CA THR A 32 -11.78 43.13 -24.08
C THR A 32 -12.16 41.76 -24.64
N GLU A 33 -12.95 41.79 -25.71
CA GLU A 33 -13.26 40.63 -26.53
C GLU A 33 -11.99 40.14 -27.24
N ARG A 34 -11.79 38.82 -27.29
CA ARG A 34 -11.35 38.10 -28.49
C ARG A 34 -11.38 36.59 -28.25
N THR A 35 -12.35 35.95 -28.90
CA THR A 35 -12.23 34.69 -29.64
C THR A 35 -11.60 33.48 -28.95
N GLY A 36 -12.40 32.44 -28.73
CA GLY A 36 -11.90 31.06 -28.82
C GLY A 36 -12.64 30.02 -27.99
N GLY A 37 -13.52 29.26 -28.65
CA GLY A 37 -13.61 27.81 -28.42
C GLY A 37 -14.45 27.33 -27.24
N ARG A 38 -15.70 26.97 -27.58
CA ARG A 38 -16.53 26.00 -26.85
C ARG A 38 -15.74 24.73 -26.48
N SER A 39 -16.01 24.26 -25.26
CA SER A 39 -16.16 22.85 -24.85
C SER A 39 -15.40 21.81 -25.68
N SER A 40 -14.32 21.26 -25.10
CA SER A 40 -13.86 19.92 -25.48
C SER A 40 -14.04 19.00 -24.28
N TYR A 41 -15.09 18.19 -24.40
CA TYR A 41 -15.40 17.07 -23.54
C TYR A 41 -14.19 16.17 -23.31
N GLY A 42 -14.21 15.51 -22.14
CA GLY A 42 -13.21 14.60 -21.63
C GLY A 42 -12.40 13.87 -22.71
N GLY A 43 -11.08 14.10 -22.66
CA GLY A 43 -10.14 13.22 -23.35
C GLY A 43 -10.46 11.77 -22.99
N PRO A 44 -10.35 10.85 -23.95
CA PRO A 44 -10.73 9.46 -23.73
C PRO A 44 -9.86 8.95 -22.58
N GLY A 45 -10.49 8.81 -21.40
CA GLY A 45 -9.95 7.99 -20.33
C GLY A 45 -9.56 6.70 -21.03
N ARG A 46 -8.27 6.37 -20.99
CA ARG A 46 -7.75 5.12 -21.52
C ARG A 46 -8.60 4.06 -20.83
N ARG A 47 -9.62 3.56 -21.54
CA ARG A 47 -10.33 2.37 -21.14
C ARG A 47 -9.26 1.33 -21.30
N ASP A 48 -8.55 1.07 -20.20
CA ASP A 48 -7.72 -0.10 -20.09
C ASP A 48 -8.65 -1.23 -20.55
N ALA A 49 -8.40 -1.72 -21.77
CA ALA A 49 -9.14 -2.85 -22.30
C ALA A 49 -9.11 -3.91 -21.20
N PRO A 50 -10.21 -4.63 -20.93
CA PRO A 50 -10.23 -5.64 -19.89
C PRO A 50 -9.15 -6.65 -20.25
N ARG A 51 -7.95 -6.49 -19.70
CA ARG A 51 -6.90 -7.50 -19.79
C ARG A 51 -7.52 -8.66 -19.07
N GLY A 52 -7.87 -9.69 -19.84
CA GLY A 52 -8.41 -10.91 -19.29
C GLY A 52 -7.58 -11.30 -18.08
N GLU A 53 -8.27 -11.78 -17.05
CA GLU A 53 -7.64 -12.13 -15.79
C GLU A 53 -6.39 -13.00 -16.01
N LYS A 54 -5.30 -12.58 -15.37
CA LYS A 54 -3.98 -13.16 -15.57
C LYS A 54 -3.97 -14.63 -15.19
N GLU A 55 -3.34 -15.47 -16.00
CA GLU A 55 -3.30 -16.93 -15.82
C GLU A 55 -2.83 -17.34 -14.41
N TYR A 56 -1.81 -16.66 -13.89
CA TYR A 56 -1.28 -16.92 -12.56
C TYR A 56 -2.26 -16.53 -11.43
N ILE A 57 -3.16 -15.56 -11.65
CA ILE A 57 -4.24 -15.23 -10.70
C ILE A 57 -5.30 -16.33 -10.74
N LYS A 58 -5.73 -16.75 -11.95
CA LYS A 58 -6.71 -17.83 -12.14
C LYS A 58 -6.27 -19.12 -11.45
N LYS A 59 -4.98 -19.45 -11.56
CA LYS A 59 -4.41 -20.63 -10.92
C LYS A 59 -4.60 -20.62 -9.40
N ILE A 60 -4.35 -19.48 -8.75
CA ILE A 60 -4.56 -19.34 -7.29
C ILE A 60 -6.05 -19.31 -6.94
N GLN A 61 -6.91 -18.76 -7.79
CA GLN A 61 -8.36 -18.80 -7.55
C GLN A 61 -8.92 -20.22 -7.60
N GLY A 62 -8.39 -21.06 -8.49
CA GLY A 62 -8.86 -22.41 -8.73
C GLY A 62 -8.55 -23.42 -7.62
N VAL A 63 -7.54 -23.17 -6.79
CA VAL A 63 -7.23 -24.04 -5.64
C VAL A 63 -8.19 -23.77 -4.48
N THR A 64 -8.47 -24.79 -3.67
CA THR A 64 -9.30 -24.60 -2.47
C THR A 64 -8.47 -24.04 -1.32
N SER A 65 -7.30 -24.63 -1.13
CA SER A 65 -6.32 -24.31 -0.10
C SER A 65 -5.01 -23.85 -0.74
N LEU A 66 -4.34 -22.85 -0.15
CA LEU A 66 -3.17 -22.27 -0.81
C LEU A 66 -1.99 -23.25 -0.88
N ASN A 67 -1.88 -24.16 0.09
CA ASN A 67 -0.86 -25.20 0.15
C ASN A 67 -0.97 -26.29 -0.93
N GLU A 68 -2.04 -26.29 -1.74
CA GLU A 68 -2.14 -27.13 -2.95
C GLU A 68 -1.14 -26.68 -4.02
N ILE A 69 -0.69 -25.41 -3.96
CA ILE A 69 0.33 -24.88 -4.86
C ILE A 69 1.71 -25.24 -4.29
N THR A 70 2.50 -25.95 -5.09
CA THR A 70 3.85 -26.36 -4.70
C THR A 70 4.85 -25.21 -4.83
N VAL A 71 5.95 -25.31 -4.07
CA VAL A 71 7.07 -24.34 -4.15
C VAL A 71 7.67 -24.29 -5.57
N ASP A 72 7.75 -25.45 -6.25
CA ASP A 72 8.21 -25.52 -7.63
C ASP A 72 7.30 -24.71 -8.57
N GLU A 73 5.98 -24.85 -8.48
CA GLU A 73 5.05 -24.09 -9.31
C GLU A 73 5.11 -22.57 -9.09
N ILE A 74 5.50 -22.15 -7.88
CA ILE A 74 5.73 -20.76 -7.53
C ILE A 74 7.03 -20.26 -8.13
N ALA A 75 8.13 -20.98 -7.89
CA ALA A 75 9.50 -20.48 -8.01
C ALA A 75 10.24 -20.93 -9.28
N ARG A 76 9.72 -21.92 -10.03
CA ARG A 76 10.35 -22.35 -11.29
C ARG A 76 10.35 -21.24 -12.33
N GLU A 77 11.18 -21.43 -13.35
CA GLU A 77 11.17 -20.56 -14.53
C GLU A 77 9.79 -20.53 -15.19
N ASP A 78 9.35 -19.31 -15.53
CA ASP A 78 8.00 -18.96 -15.97
C ASP A 78 6.91 -19.52 -15.03
N GLY A 79 7.23 -19.67 -13.74
CA GLY A 79 6.31 -19.99 -12.67
C GLY A 79 5.41 -18.80 -12.31
N ILE A 80 4.58 -19.01 -11.27
CA ILE A 80 3.60 -18.00 -10.82
C ILE A 80 4.30 -16.69 -10.45
N ALA A 81 5.36 -16.77 -9.62
CA ALA A 81 6.01 -15.59 -9.07
C ALA A 81 6.74 -14.78 -10.14
N GLU A 82 7.39 -15.47 -11.10
CA GLU A 82 8.15 -14.82 -12.15
C GLU A 82 7.24 -14.05 -13.12
N ARG A 83 6.16 -14.68 -13.60
CA ARG A 83 5.17 -14.02 -14.48
C ARG A 83 4.56 -12.80 -13.80
N ALA A 84 4.19 -12.94 -12.54
CA ALA A 84 3.65 -11.86 -11.74
C ALA A 84 4.67 -10.71 -11.59
N ALA A 85 5.93 -11.01 -11.24
CA ALA A 85 6.97 -10.01 -11.07
C ALA A 85 7.27 -9.22 -12.36
N LYS A 86 7.27 -9.88 -13.53
CA LYS A 86 7.44 -9.23 -14.84
C LYS A 86 6.31 -8.22 -15.11
N ASP A 87 5.07 -8.56 -14.75
CA ASP A 87 3.90 -7.68 -14.88
C ASP A 87 3.93 -6.46 -13.93
N PHE A 88 4.66 -6.54 -12.81
CA PHE A 88 4.66 -5.51 -11.76
C PHE A 88 5.72 -4.40 -11.93
N GLY A 89 6.06 -4.03 -13.17
CA GLY A 89 7.12 -3.05 -13.44
C GLY A 89 6.91 -1.62 -12.91
N SER A 90 5.70 -1.27 -12.48
CA SER A 90 5.39 0.01 -11.81
C SER A 90 5.44 -0.08 -10.27
N LEU A 91 5.56 -1.28 -9.71
CA LEU A 91 5.57 -1.49 -8.27
C LEU A 91 6.90 -1.01 -7.67
N LYS A 92 6.83 -0.06 -6.74
CA LYS A 92 8.02 0.42 -6.03
C LYS A 92 8.54 -0.66 -5.06
N PRO A 93 9.86 -0.94 -5.05
CA PRO A 93 10.44 -1.92 -4.14
C PRO A 93 10.16 -1.63 -2.65
N SER A 94 10.03 -0.36 -2.26
CA SER A 94 9.70 0.03 -0.88
C SER A 94 8.33 -0.47 -0.42
N GLN A 95 7.33 -0.47 -1.32
CA GLN A 95 5.97 -0.95 -0.99
C GLN A 95 5.94 -2.47 -0.86
N LEU A 96 6.62 -3.15 -1.78
CA LEU A 96 6.76 -4.60 -1.74
C LEU A 96 7.49 -5.07 -0.48
N ARG A 97 8.61 -4.40 -0.11
CA ARG A 97 9.33 -4.69 1.14
C ARG A 97 8.49 -4.41 2.38
N ARG A 98 7.70 -3.34 2.39
CA ARG A 98 6.81 -3.02 3.53
C ARG A 98 5.78 -4.13 3.75
N LEU A 99 5.12 -4.58 2.69
CA LEU A 99 4.17 -5.70 2.78
C LEU A 99 4.88 -6.98 3.23
N PHE A 100 6.01 -7.32 2.61
CA PHE A 100 6.77 -8.52 2.94
C PHE A 100 7.25 -8.52 4.40
N GLY A 101 7.67 -7.38 4.93
CA GLY A 101 8.05 -7.25 6.34
C GLY A 101 6.92 -7.58 7.31
N VAL A 102 5.68 -7.16 7.02
CA VAL A 102 4.50 -7.53 7.81
C VAL A 102 4.26 -9.03 7.76
N VAL A 103 4.37 -9.63 6.57
CA VAL A 103 4.17 -11.07 6.36
C VAL A 103 5.23 -11.90 7.11
N LYS A 104 6.49 -11.51 7.06
CA LYS A 104 7.57 -12.18 7.82
C LYS A 104 7.41 -12.03 9.33
N LYS A 105 6.89 -10.89 9.81
CA LYS A 105 6.60 -10.70 11.25
C LYS A 105 5.58 -11.73 11.76
N ILE A 106 4.50 -11.94 11.00
CA ILE A 106 3.49 -12.94 11.34
C ILE A 106 4.07 -14.36 11.26
N GLU A 107 4.88 -14.67 10.23
CA GLU A 107 5.54 -15.97 10.11
C GLU A 107 6.43 -16.28 11.32
N ASN A 108 7.25 -15.31 11.73
CA ASN A 108 8.11 -15.45 12.91
C ASN A 108 7.29 -15.74 14.17
N THR A 109 6.13 -15.09 14.30
CA THR A 109 5.21 -15.31 15.44
C THR A 109 4.59 -16.71 15.41
N LEU A 110 4.28 -17.24 14.22
CA LEU A 110 3.73 -18.58 14.04
C LEU A 110 4.73 -19.72 14.35
N THR A 111 6.02 -19.43 14.45
CA THR A 111 7.04 -20.42 14.86
C THR A 111 6.71 -21.03 16.22
N ASP A 112 6.26 -20.20 17.16
CA ASP A 112 6.05 -20.60 18.56
C ASP A 112 4.57 -20.47 19.02
N ARG A 113 3.67 -20.09 18.11
CA ARG A 113 2.26 -19.79 18.43
C ARG A 113 1.25 -20.49 17.51
N ALA A 114 -0.03 -20.44 17.89
CA ALA A 114 -1.12 -20.99 17.10
C ALA A 114 -1.67 -19.94 16.10
N TRP A 115 -2.42 -20.37 15.10
CA TRP A 115 -3.08 -19.48 14.13
C TRP A 115 -3.94 -18.40 14.79
N PRO A 116 -4.77 -18.71 15.82
CA PRO A 116 -5.62 -17.69 16.45
C PRO A 116 -4.83 -16.50 17.01
N ASP A 117 -3.57 -16.70 17.41
CA ASP A 117 -2.72 -15.65 17.98
C ASP A 117 -2.29 -14.61 16.94
N VAL A 118 -2.30 -14.95 15.66
CA VAL A 118 -1.87 -14.07 14.56
C VAL A 118 -3.00 -13.73 13.58
N GLU A 119 -4.16 -14.36 13.72
CA GLU A 119 -5.28 -14.24 12.78
C GLU A 119 -5.74 -12.78 12.59
N ALA A 120 -5.80 -12.01 13.68
CA ALA A 120 -6.10 -10.59 13.62
C ALA A 120 -5.04 -9.81 12.83
N GLU A 121 -3.75 -10.04 13.08
CA GLU A 121 -2.65 -9.39 12.35
C GLU A 121 -2.68 -9.76 10.86
N PHE A 122 -2.99 -11.01 10.54
CA PHE A 122 -3.17 -11.49 9.17
C PHE A 122 -4.27 -10.73 8.44
N TYR A 123 -5.45 -10.57 9.05
CA TYR A 123 -6.55 -9.83 8.42
C TYR A 123 -6.24 -8.34 8.23
N MET A 124 -5.37 -7.76 9.07
CA MET A 124 -4.90 -6.37 8.93
C MET A 124 -4.02 -6.11 7.70
N ILE A 125 -3.57 -7.16 7.00
CA ILE A 125 -2.93 -7.00 5.70
C ILE A 125 -3.93 -6.43 4.65
N ARG A 126 -5.23 -6.73 4.77
CA ARG A 126 -6.27 -6.24 3.84
C ARG A 126 -6.39 -4.71 3.80
N PRO A 127 -6.58 -4.00 4.94
CA PRO A 127 -6.61 -2.54 4.92
C PRO A 127 -5.27 -1.92 4.48
N LEU A 128 -4.13 -2.56 4.80
CA LEU A 128 -2.82 -2.12 4.30
C LEU A 128 -2.75 -2.16 2.76
N LEU A 129 -3.20 -3.27 2.15
CA LEU A 129 -3.27 -3.43 0.69
C LEU A 129 -4.25 -2.44 0.06
N ALA A 130 -5.45 -2.29 0.65
CA ALA A 130 -6.45 -1.35 0.16
C ALA A 130 -5.95 0.09 0.19
N TYR A 131 -5.27 0.49 1.27
CA TYR A 131 -4.64 1.80 1.38
C TYR A 131 -3.55 2.01 0.30
N ALA A 132 -2.66 1.03 0.14
CA ALA A 132 -1.60 1.10 -0.87
C ALA A 132 -2.19 1.19 -2.29
N LYS A 133 -3.28 0.44 -2.56
CA LYS A 133 -3.98 0.49 -3.84
C LYS A 133 -4.68 1.83 -4.06
N GLY A 134 -5.39 2.36 -3.06
CA GLY A 134 -6.08 3.65 -3.14
C GLY A 134 -5.14 4.86 -3.24
N ARG A 135 -3.86 4.68 -2.95
CA ARG A 135 -2.79 5.67 -3.16
C ARG A 135 -2.01 5.44 -4.46
N ASP A 136 -2.46 4.52 -5.31
CA ASP A 136 -1.81 4.11 -6.56
C ASP A 136 -0.34 3.69 -6.39
N LEU A 137 -0.01 3.13 -5.21
CA LEU A 137 1.34 2.69 -4.87
C LEU A 137 1.64 1.27 -5.37
N ILE A 138 0.57 0.51 -5.69
CA ILE A 138 0.63 -0.87 -6.18
C ILE A 138 -0.27 -1.04 -7.41
N PRO A 139 0.11 -1.88 -8.40
CA PRO A 139 -0.73 -2.16 -9.55
C PRO A 139 -1.97 -2.99 -9.15
N GLN A 140 -3.03 -2.90 -9.96
CA GLN A 140 -4.28 -3.65 -9.72
C GLN A 140 -4.05 -5.17 -9.70
N ASP A 141 -3.21 -5.68 -10.60
CA ASP A 141 -2.91 -7.11 -10.69
C ASP A 141 -2.22 -7.63 -9.43
N PHE A 142 -1.30 -6.84 -8.83
CA PHE A 142 -0.66 -7.20 -7.56
C PHE A 142 -1.68 -7.20 -6.41
N TYR A 143 -2.52 -6.17 -6.31
CA TYR A 143 -3.58 -6.13 -5.31
C TYR A 143 -4.49 -7.36 -5.43
N THR A 144 -4.89 -7.71 -6.65
CA THR A 144 -5.77 -8.85 -6.93
C THR A 144 -5.09 -10.18 -6.56
N LEU A 145 -3.83 -10.37 -6.98
CA LEU A 145 -3.04 -11.58 -6.67
C LEU A 145 -2.97 -11.83 -5.17
N VAL A 146 -2.55 -10.82 -4.40
CA VAL A 146 -2.37 -10.96 -2.95
C VAL A 146 -3.71 -11.17 -2.26
N THR A 147 -4.76 -10.47 -2.70
CA THR A 147 -6.12 -10.63 -2.14
C THR A 147 -6.65 -12.04 -2.34
N VAL A 148 -6.53 -12.58 -3.56
CA VAL A 148 -6.94 -13.95 -3.88
C VAL A 148 -6.13 -14.95 -3.05
N ALA A 149 -4.80 -14.81 -2.98
CA ALA A 149 -3.97 -15.71 -2.20
C ALA A 149 -4.36 -15.68 -0.70
N MET A 150 -4.61 -14.50 -0.14
CA MET A 150 -5.07 -14.34 1.24
C MET A 150 -6.41 -15.03 1.53
N GLN A 151 -7.33 -15.08 0.56
CA GLN A 151 -8.62 -15.78 0.75
C GLN A 151 -8.45 -17.28 0.93
N LYS A 152 -7.36 -17.86 0.41
CA LYS A 152 -7.07 -19.30 0.49
C LYS A 152 -6.28 -19.70 1.75
N VAL A 153 -5.81 -18.72 2.53
CA VAL A 153 -5.02 -18.97 3.74
C VAL A 153 -5.83 -19.52 4.91
N PRO A 154 -6.96 -18.89 5.34
CA PRO A 154 -7.67 -19.29 6.55
C PRO A 154 -8.57 -20.53 6.36
N VAL A 155 -8.29 -21.37 5.35
CA VAL A 155 -9.03 -22.59 5.04
C VAL A 155 -8.45 -23.76 5.83
N GLY A 156 -9.32 -24.57 6.44
CA GLY A 156 -8.94 -25.79 7.16
C GLY A 156 -8.71 -25.60 8.66
N ASP A 157 -8.00 -26.56 9.28
CA ASP A 157 -7.59 -26.53 10.69
C ASP A 157 -6.32 -25.68 10.92
N ASP A 158 -5.82 -25.60 12.16
CA ASP A 158 -4.62 -24.82 12.52
C ASP A 158 -3.38 -25.23 11.71
N VAL A 159 -3.21 -26.54 11.48
CA VAL A 159 -2.07 -27.10 10.75
C VAL A 159 -2.14 -26.71 9.28
N GLN A 160 -3.32 -26.85 8.68
CA GLN A 160 -3.58 -26.46 7.29
C GLN A 160 -3.39 -24.95 7.09
N LYS A 161 -3.93 -24.12 7.99
CA LYS A 161 -3.76 -22.66 7.93
C LYS A 161 -2.30 -22.23 8.01
N LYS A 162 -1.51 -22.85 8.89
CA LYS A 162 -0.05 -22.63 8.97
C LYS A 162 0.66 -23.04 7.68
N ALA A 163 0.31 -24.18 7.10
CA ALA A 163 0.85 -24.63 5.82
C ALA A 163 0.48 -23.66 4.67
N ASN A 164 -0.77 -23.23 4.62
CA ASN A 164 -1.23 -22.24 3.64
C ASN A 164 -0.50 -20.91 3.79
N TYR A 165 -0.32 -20.45 5.02
CA TYR A 165 0.42 -19.23 5.30
C TYR A 165 1.88 -19.35 4.88
N LYS A 166 2.51 -20.51 5.10
CA LYS A 166 3.87 -20.77 4.63
C LYS A 166 3.96 -20.69 3.09
N THR A 167 3.00 -21.26 2.37
CA THR A 167 2.93 -21.12 0.90
C THR A 167 2.70 -19.67 0.46
N PHE A 168 1.89 -18.90 1.20
CA PHE A 168 1.71 -17.46 0.98
C PHE A 168 3.02 -16.68 1.14
N VAL A 169 3.82 -16.99 2.17
CA VAL A 169 5.15 -16.40 2.38
C VAL A 169 6.06 -16.70 1.19
N TYR A 170 6.14 -17.98 0.78
CA TYR A 170 6.97 -18.37 -0.36
C TYR A 170 6.57 -17.67 -1.65
N LEU A 171 5.27 -17.54 -1.92
CA LEU A 171 4.77 -16.79 -3.07
C LEU A 171 5.28 -15.34 -3.07
N LEU A 172 5.12 -14.63 -1.95
CA LEU A 172 5.55 -13.23 -1.85
C LEU A 172 7.07 -13.07 -1.89
N GLU A 173 7.80 -13.98 -1.24
CA GLU A 173 9.27 -14.00 -1.26
C GLU A 173 9.81 -14.18 -2.68
N SER A 174 9.29 -15.15 -3.42
CA SER A 174 9.66 -15.38 -4.81
C SER A 174 9.32 -14.17 -5.70
N ILE A 175 8.16 -13.52 -5.48
CA ILE A 175 7.82 -12.28 -6.22
C ILE A 175 8.81 -11.17 -5.90
N VAL A 176 9.20 -10.98 -4.63
CA VAL A 176 10.21 -9.97 -4.24
C VAL A 176 11.54 -10.24 -4.94
N ALA A 177 11.99 -11.49 -4.94
CA ALA A 177 13.25 -11.90 -5.56
C ALA A 177 13.24 -11.64 -7.08
N TYR A 178 12.22 -12.12 -7.79
CA TYR A 178 12.09 -11.90 -9.24
C TYR A 178 11.86 -10.44 -9.59
N HIS A 179 11.11 -9.70 -8.78
CA HIS A 179 10.92 -8.27 -9.01
C HIS A 179 12.26 -7.52 -8.93
N LYS A 180 13.09 -7.87 -7.94
CA LYS A 180 14.44 -7.29 -7.84
C LYS A 180 15.35 -7.70 -9.00
N TYR A 181 15.21 -8.92 -9.51
CA TYR A 181 15.96 -9.42 -10.66
C TYR A 181 15.61 -8.65 -11.94
N TYR A 182 14.31 -8.48 -12.25
CA TYR A 182 13.86 -7.85 -13.50
C TYR A 182 13.82 -6.32 -13.47
N HIS A 183 13.71 -5.68 -12.29
CA HIS A 183 13.50 -4.22 -12.18
C HIS A 183 14.63 -3.50 -11.41
N LYS A 184 15.87 -3.98 -11.56
CA LYS A 184 17.05 -3.53 -10.79
C LYS A 184 17.37 -2.03 -10.89
N GLU A 185 17.02 -1.37 -11.99
CA GLU A 185 17.46 -0.01 -12.37
C GLU A 185 16.43 1.12 -12.13
N ARG A 186 15.24 0.80 -11.59
CA ARG A 186 14.16 1.79 -11.35
C ARG A 186 13.97 2.20 -9.89
N ALA A 187 14.95 1.92 -9.03
CA ALA A 187 14.90 2.15 -7.59
C ALA A 187 15.56 3.48 -7.18
#